data_AF-A0A2M8DX15-F1
#
_entry.id   AF-A0A2M8DX15-F1
#
_cell.length_a   1.000
_cell.length_b   1.000
_cell.length_c   1.000
_cell.angle_alpha   90.00
_cell.angle_beta   90.00
_cell.angle_gamma   90.00
#
_symmetry.space_group_name_H-M   'P 1'
#
loop_
_entity.id
_entity.type
_entity.pdbx_description
1 polymer ?
#
loop_
_entity_poly.entity_id
_entity_poly.type
_entity_poly.pdbx_seq_one_letter_code
_entity_poly.pdbx_strand_id
1 'polypeptide(L)' 'VAVSDRSRMNVSFTLKDAALDGAFVKQAEAMGLLQLKGHRSVGGMRASIYNAMPLEGVAALVAFMQQFAQQNS' A
#
# COMPACT_ATOMS: atom_id res chain seq x y z
N VAL A 1 -2.68 -15.21 8.15
CA VAL A 1 -4.08 -14.81 7.86
C VAL A 1 -4.64 -15.71 6.79
N ALA A 2 -5.72 -16.43 7.07
CA ALA A 2 -6.38 -17.27 6.07
C ALA A 2 -6.99 -16.39 4.97
N VAL A 3 -7.15 -16.93 3.75
CA VAL A 3 -7.64 -16.16 2.60
C VAL A 3 -9.04 -15.60 2.85
N SER A 4 -9.91 -16.39 3.50
CA SER A 4 -11.27 -16.00 3.89
C SER A 4 -11.33 -14.81 4.86
N ASP A 5 -10.27 -14.61 5.64
CA ASP A 5 -10.24 -13.64 6.73
C ASP A 5 -9.58 -12.32 6.29
N ARG A 6 -9.13 -12.23 5.04
CA ARG A 6 -8.55 -11.01 4.49
C ARG A 6 -9.64 -9.97 4.28
N SER A 7 -9.47 -8.80 4.88
CA SER A 7 -10.39 -7.69 4.67
C SER A 7 -10.43 -7.28 3.20
N ARG A 8 -11.65 -7.12 2.67
CA ARG A 8 -11.90 -6.55 1.34
C ARG A 8 -11.84 -5.02 1.33
N MET A 9 -11.73 -4.39 2.50
CA MET A 9 -11.82 -2.94 2.68
C MET A 9 -10.52 -2.32 3.19
N ASN A 10 -9.76 -3.03 4.02
CA ASN A 10 -8.54 -2.51 4.63
C ASN A 10 -7.41 -3.52 4.45
N VAL A 11 -6.59 -3.29 3.43
CA VAL A 11 -5.49 -4.18 3.06
C VAL A 11 -4.21 -3.65 3.70
N SER A 12 -3.78 -4.31 4.78
CA SER A 12 -2.49 -4.05 5.41
C SER A 12 -1.40 -4.91 4.79
N PHE A 13 -0.24 -4.32 4.50
CA PHE A 13 0.91 -5.03 3.96
C PHE A 13 2.23 -4.39 4.44
N THR A 14 3.30 -5.16 4.42
CA THR A 14 4.64 -4.75 4.85
C THR A 14 5.63 -4.99 3.72
N LEU A 15 6.66 -4.14 3.61
CA LEU A 15 7.80 -4.42 2.76
C LEU A 15 8.70 -5.48 3.40
N LYS A 16 9.55 -6.10 2.58
CA LYS A 16 10.59 -7.02 3.09
C LYS A 16 11.61 -6.27 3.95
N ASP A 17 11.93 -5.04 3.58
CA ASP A 17 12.79 -4.14 4.33
C ASP A 17 11.98 -2.92 4.82
N ALA A 18 11.79 -2.82 6.13
CA ALA A 18 11.04 -1.72 6.76
C ALA A 18 11.75 -0.36 6.64
N ALA A 19 13.06 -0.33 6.34
CA ALA A 19 13.76 0.93 6.07
C ALA A 19 13.19 1.66 4.84
N LEU A 20 12.55 0.93 3.94
CA LEU A 20 11.94 1.45 2.72
C LEU A 20 10.52 2.00 2.91
N ASP A 21 9.87 1.77 4.06
CA ASP A 21 8.48 2.20 4.30
C ASP A 21 8.31 3.72 4.10
N GLY A 22 9.28 4.51 4.58
CA GLY A 22 9.26 5.96 4.41
C GLY A 22 9.41 6.41 2.95
N ALA A 23 10.27 5.72 2.19
CA ALA A 23 10.46 5.99 0.77
C ALA A 23 9.21 5.61 -0.04
N PHE A 24 8.58 4.48 0.28
CA PHE A 24 7.35 4.01 -0.35
C PHE A 24 6.23 5.04 -0.19
N VAL A 25 5.94 5.47 1.05
CA VAL A 25 4.88 6.45 1.32
C VAL A 25 5.15 7.77 0.59
N LYS A 26 6.40 8.26 0.62
CA LYS A 26 6.77 9.51 -0.04
C LYS A 26 6.61 9.45 -1.56
N GLN A 27 7.03 8.36 -2.19
CA GLN A 27 6.89 8.19 -3.65
C GLN A 27 5.43 8.00 -4.05
N ALA A 28 4.66 7.23 -3.27
CA ALA A 28 3.23 7.04 -3.49
C ALA A 28 2.49 8.39 -3.43
N GLU A 29 2.79 9.22 -2.42
CA GLU A 29 2.21 10.57 -2.29
C GLU A 29 2.54 11.46 -3.49
N ALA A 30 3.76 11.39 -4.03
CA ALA A 30 4.15 12.11 -5.23
C ALA A 30 3.38 11.67 -6.49
N MET A 31 2.81 10.46 -6.50
CA MET A 31 1.94 9.92 -7.55
C MET A 31 0.45 10.12 -7.25
N GLY A 32 0.10 10.86 -6.18
CA GLY A 32 -1.28 11.09 -5.76
C GLY A 32 -1.92 9.91 -5.00
N LEU A 33 -1.14 8.89 -4.64
CA LEU A 33 -1.57 7.77 -3.80
C LEU A 33 -1.41 8.13 -2.33
N LEU A 34 -2.40 8.83 -1.79
CA LEU A 34 -2.37 9.40 -0.44
C LEU A 34 -2.82 8.40 0.65
N GLN A 35 -2.45 8.68 1.89
CA GLN A 35 -2.96 8.00 3.10
C GLN A 35 -2.66 6.49 3.17
N LEU A 36 -1.53 6.05 2.61
CA LEU A 36 -1.09 4.65 2.65
C LEU A 36 -0.31 4.26 3.90
N LYS A 37 0.08 5.22 4.76
CA LYS A 37 0.86 4.93 5.97
C LYS A 37 0.07 4.03 6.92
N GLY A 38 0.69 2.91 7.33
CA GLY A 38 0.10 1.94 8.24
C GLY A 38 -0.09 2.49 9.66
N HIS A 39 -0.80 1.71 10.49
CA HIS A 39 -1.04 2.08 11.88
C HIS A 39 0.27 2.04 12.69
N ARG A 40 0.47 2.99 13.62
CA ARG A 40 1.75 3.15 14.35
C ARG A 40 2.22 1.89 15.07
N SER A 41 1.30 1.04 15.51
CA SER A 41 1.61 -0.17 16.29
C SER A 41 2.13 -1.32 15.43
N VAL A 42 1.85 -1.30 14.12
CA VAL A 42 2.19 -2.40 13.20
C VAL A 42 3.22 -1.96 12.16
N GLY A 43 3.31 -0.66 11.86
CA GLY A 43 4.18 -0.15 10.80
C GLY A 43 3.63 -0.47 9.40
N GLY A 44 4.50 -0.47 8.39
CA GLY A 44 4.13 -0.80 7.02
C GLY A 44 3.10 0.14 6.40
N MET A 45 2.25 -0.43 5.56
CA MET A 45 1.25 0.29 4.79
C MET A 45 -0.15 -0.27 5.01
N ARG A 46 -1.15 0.56 4.79
CA ARG A 46 -2.56 0.19 4.76
C ARG A 46 -3.27 0.90 3.61
N ALA A 47 -3.81 0.13 2.68
CA ALA A 47 -4.70 0.64 1.64
C ALA A 47 -6.16 0.44 2.08
N SER A 48 -6.89 1.53 2.27
CA SER A 48 -8.32 1.53 2.56
C SER A 48 -9.11 1.73 1.27
N ILE A 49 -9.80 0.69 0.82
CA ILE A 49 -10.49 0.61 -0.48
C ILE A 49 -12.02 0.52 -0.28
N TYR A 50 -12.58 1.54 0.36
CA TYR A 50 -14.03 1.65 0.60
C TYR A 50 -14.83 1.82 -0.69
N ASN A 51 -16.16 1.80 -0.60
CA ASN A 51 -17.07 1.83 -1.74
C ASN A 51 -16.84 2.98 -2.75
N ALA A 52 -16.34 4.13 -2.30
CA ALA A 52 -16.05 5.28 -3.16
C ALA A 52 -14.67 5.21 -3.83
N MET A 53 -13.84 4.22 -3.53
CA MET A 53 -12.53 4.05 -4.14
C MET A 53 -12.69 3.47 -5.55
N PRO A 54 -12.28 4.19 -6.60
CA PRO A 54 -12.39 3.70 -7.98
C PRO A 54 -11.40 2.57 -8.23
N LEU A 55 -11.74 1.69 -9.18
CA LEU A 55 -10.89 0.57 -9.58
C LEU A 55 -9.55 1.05 -10.14
N GLU A 56 -9.57 2.18 -10.85
CA GLU A 56 -8.39 2.84 -11.42
C GLU A 56 -7.39 3.24 -10.33
N GLY A 57 -7.87 3.65 -9.14
CA GLY A 57 -7.00 3.96 -8.01
C GLY A 57 -6.32 2.71 -7.45
N VAL A 58 -7.01 1.58 -7.41
CA VAL A 58 -6.42 0.28 -7.03
C VAL A 58 -5.41 -0.18 -8.08
N ALA A 59 -5.72 -0.02 -9.37
CA ALA A 59 -4.81 -0.35 -10.46
C ALA A 59 -3.53 0.52 -10.42
N ALA A 60 -3.67 1.82 -10.15
CA ALA A 60 -2.54 2.73 -9.97
C ALA A 60 -1.65 2.32 -8.79
N LEU A 61 -2.25 1.90 -7.66
CA LEU A 61 -1.50 1.37 -6.52
C LEU A 61 -0.73 0.10 -6.90
N VAL A 62 -1.35 -0.85 -7.60
CA VAL A 62 -0.69 -2.09 -8.04
C VAL A 62 0.48 -1.79 -8.98
N ALA A 63 0.29 -0.90 -9.96
CA ALA A 63 1.35 -0.49 -10.89
C ALA A 63 2.52 0.16 -10.15
N PHE A 64 2.24 1.07 -9.20
CA PHE A 64 3.26 1.66 -8.34
C PHE A 64 4.01 0.60 -7.53
N MET A 65 3.30 -0.35 -6.91
CA MET A 65 3.93 -1.42 -6.12
C MET A 65 4.89 -2.27 -6.96
N GLN A 66 4.53 -2.59 -8.21
CA GLN A 66 5.39 -3.33 -9.13
C GLN A 66 6.66 -2.54 -9.49
N GLN A 67 6.50 -1.26 -9.82
CA GLN A 67 7.63 -0.37 -10.13
C GLN A 67 8.56 -0.21 -8.93
N PHE A 68 8.00 0.04 -7.75
CA PHE A 68 8.76 0.19 -6.52
C PHE A 68 9.54 -1.09 -6.19
N ALA A 69 8.90 -2.26 -6.32
CA ALA A 69 9.58 -3.54 -6.12
C ALA A 69 10.74 -3.73 -7.09
N GLN A 70 10.56 -3.42 -8.38
CA GLN A 70 11.61 -3.55 -9.39
C GLN A 70 12.81 -2.63 -9.14
N GLN A 71 12.58 -1.42 -8.63
CA GLN A 71 13.63 -0.46 -8.31
C GLN A 71 14.41 -0.81 -7.02
N ASN A 72 13.83 -1.64 -6.15
CA ASN A 72 14.37 -1.98 -4.84
C ASN A 72 14.47 -3.51 -4.63
N SER A 73 14.63 -4.28 -5.71
CA SER A 73 14.78 -5.75 -5.71
C SER A 73 16.16 -6.19 -5.24
#